data_AF-A0A1U9LJE3-F1
#
_entry.id   AF-A0A1U9LJE3-F1
#
_cell.length_a   1.000
_cell.length_b   1.000
_cell.length_c   1.000
_cell.angle_alpha   90.00
_cell.angle_beta   90.00
_cell.angle_gamma   90.00
#
_symmetry.space_group_name_H-M   'P 1'
#
loop_
_entity.id
_entity.type
_entity.pdbx_description
1 polymer ?
#
loop_
_entity_poly.entity_id
_entity_poly.type
_entity_poly.pdbx_seq_one_letter_code
_entity_poly.pdbx_strand_id
1 'polypeptide(L)'
;MMTLKSQTRKFRSLSDFQEYARSSFKRDGCIVHPDDVELEQLPPNLAAGGDVILDGCVNLTITPEGLNARGDLYLRECTKLVCVAPNTTVTGSVLLDRCPSLQRISGPLSVGKSLSAPSCVSLMELPDGMCVPGWVNLSGCLSLQTLPNGMRVGQSLDLTDCSQLRTLPDHLYVRGWLSLVNCSQLKAIPRGVSAAWTIDLSGCISLEHLPDDMIVGENLIMHGCTSLKSLPEGLIVRKTIDLSNCSGLESLPADLLVAGNIKLKGCNGIRIPKALIENMGDRIEYPDIYEIVDQQSPN
;
A
#
# COMPACT_ATOMS: atom_id res chain seq x y z
N MET A 1 -41.28 8.00 -23.18
CA MET A 1 -40.03 7.23 -23.30
C MET A 1 -39.96 6.26 -22.13
N MET A 2 -40.31 5.00 -22.37
CA MET A 2 -40.08 3.94 -21.38
C MET A 2 -38.58 3.75 -21.28
N THR A 3 -38.01 4.01 -20.10
CA THR A 3 -36.66 3.61 -19.76
C THR A 3 -36.62 2.09 -19.85
N LEU A 4 -36.06 1.53 -20.93
CA LEU A 4 -35.67 0.13 -20.97
C LEU A 4 -34.71 -0.06 -19.80
N LYS A 5 -35.17 -0.73 -18.73
CA LYS A 5 -34.24 -1.28 -17.75
C LYS A 5 -33.32 -2.19 -18.55
N SER A 6 -32.06 -1.78 -18.72
CA SER A 6 -31.00 -2.69 -19.14
C SER A 6 -31.11 -3.90 -18.23
N GLN A 7 -31.49 -5.05 -18.81
CA GLN A 7 -31.53 -6.30 -18.07
C GLN A 7 -30.09 -6.73 -17.89
N THR A 8 -29.64 -6.75 -16.65
CA THR A 8 -28.36 -7.36 -16.30
C THR A 8 -28.46 -8.89 -16.37
N ARG A 9 -27.33 -9.54 -16.63
CA ARG A 9 -27.18 -10.99 -16.77
C ARG A 9 -26.55 -11.57 -15.51
N LYS A 10 -27.16 -12.64 -15.00
CA LYS A 10 -26.66 -13.40 -13.86
C LYS A 10 -26.55 -14.87 -14.23
N PHE A 11 -25.35 -15.41 -14.14
CA PHE A 11 -25.09 -16.81 -14.44
C PHE A 11 -25.03 -17.62 -13.14
N ARG A 12 -25.83 -18.69 -13.06
CA ARG A 12 -25.86 -19.60 -11.91
C ARG A 12 -25.07 -20.88 -12.15
N SER A 13 -24.81 -21.22 -13.41
CA SER A 13 -24.04 -22.39 -13.79
C SER A 13 -22.93 -22.01 -14.78
N LEU A 14 -21.83 -22.78 -14.74
CA LEU A 14 -20.73 -22.62 -15.67
C LEU A 14 -21.17 -22.92 -17.11
N SER A 15 -22.07 -23.89 -17.29
CA SER A 15 -22.60 -24.28 -18.60
C SER A 15 -23.35 -23.14 -19.28
N ASP A 16 -24.23 -22.43 -18.56
CA ASP A 16 -24.98 -21.29 -19.11
C ASP A 16 -24.02 -20.17 -19.54
N PHE A 17 -22.99 -19.91 -18.72
CA PHE A 17 -22.00 -18.89 -19.04
C PHE A 17 -21.13 -19.29 -20.24
N GLN A 18 -20.77 -20.58 -20.37
CA GLN A 18 -20.04 -21.10 -21.52
C GLN A 18 -20.86 -21.07 -22.81
N GLU A 19 -22.17 -21.29 -22.73
CA GLU A 19 -23.07 -21.18 -23.88
C GLU A 19 -23.16 -19.73 -24.36
N TYR A 20 -23.39 -18.80 -23.42
CA TYR A 20 -23.47 -17.37 -23.70
C TYR A 20 -22.14 -16.78 -24.21
N ALA A 21 -21.05 -17.01 -23.47
CA ALA A 21 -19.76 -16.37 -23.67
C ALA A 21 -18.75 -17.32 -24.35
N ARG A 22 -19.20 -18.21 -25.24
CA ARG A 22 -18.39 -19.28 -25.84
C ARG A 22 -17.06 -18.80 -26.42
N SER A 23 -17.04 -17.63 -27.06
CA SER A 23 -15.83 -17.04 -27.65
C SER A 23 -14.81 -16.57 -26.63
N SER A 24 -15.20 -16.41 -25.36
CA SER A 24 -14.35 -15.95 -24.26
C SER A 24 -13.41 -17.04 -23.78
N PHE A 25 -13.79 -18.32 -23.92
CA PHE A 25 -12.98 -19.47 -23.52
C PHE A 25 -11.97 -19.80 -24.62
N LYS A 26 -10.70 -19.46 -24.37
CA LYS A 26 -9.61 -19.60 -25.34
C LYS A 26 -8.95 -20.98 -25.26
N ARG A 27 -8.29 -21.37 -26.35
CA ARG A 27 -7.64 -22.68 -26.48
C ARG A 27 -6.43 -22.86 -25.55
N ASP A 28 -5.79 -21.76 -25.17
CA ASP A 28 -4.69 -21.70 -24.21
C ASP A 28 -5.17 -21.77 -22.74
N GLY A 29 -6.49 -21.86 -22.51
CA GLY A 29 -7.08 -21.95 -21.18
C GLY A 29 -7.42 -20.60 -20.56
N CYS A 30 -7.17 -19.48 -21.23
CA CYS A 30 -7.60 -18.17 -20.77
C CYS A 30 -9.12 -17.97 -20.91
N ILE A 31 -9.71 -17.21 -20.00
CA ILE A 31 -11.06 -16.68 -20.11
C ILE A 31 -10.93 -15.18 -20.38
N VAL A 32 -11.24 -14.75 -21.59
CA VAL A 32 -11.16 -13.34 -22.01
C VAL A 32 -12.55 -12.83 -22.32
N HIS A 33 -13.15 -12.13 -21.36
CA HIS A 33 -14.51 -11.61 -21.40
C HIS A 33 -14.57 -10.14 -20.92
N PRO A 34 -13.90 -9.21 -21.62
CA PRO A 34 -13.90 -7.80 -21.26
C PRO A 34 -15.19 -7.10 -21.70
N ASP A 35 -15.45 -5.93 -21.13
CA ASP A 35 -16.44 -4.93 -21.55
C ASP A 35 -17.89 -5.43 -21.61
N ASP A 36 -18.22 -6.54 -20.93
CA ASP A 36 -19.62 -6.97 -20.79
C ASP A 36 -20.33 -6.06 -19.78
N VAL A 37 -20.97 -5.02 -20.33
CA VAL A 37 -21.76 -4.06 -19.57
C VAL A 37 -23.06 -4.64 -19.03
N GLU A 38 -23.46 -5.85 -19.38
CA GLU A 38 -24.67 -6.49 -18.86
C GLU A 38 -24.34 -7.55 -17.79
N LEU A 39 -23.13 -8.08 -17.75
CA LEU A 39 -22.70 -9.06 -16.75
C LEU A 39 -22.75 -8.48 -15.32
N GLU A 40 -23.64 -9.02 -14.49
CA GLU A 40 -23.75 -8.65 -13.06
C GLU A 40 -23.22 -9.73 -12.12
N GLN A 41 -23.34 -11.00 -12.51
CA GLN A 41 -22.93 -12.13 -11.69
C GLN A 41 -22.38 -13.28 -12.54
N LEU A 42 -21.17 -13.72 -12.19
CA LEU A 42 -20.51 -14.91 -12.73
C LEU A 42 -20.95 -16.18 -11.97
N PRO A 43 -20.86 -17.36 -12.62
CA PRO A 43 -21.19 -18.62 -11.96
C PRO A 43 -20.11 -19.00 -10.92
N PRO A 44 -20.48 -19.76 -9.87
CA PRO A 44 -19.53 -20.21 -8.85
C PRO A 44 -18.44 -21.11 -9.45
N ASN A 45 -17.26 -21.17 -8.79
CA ASN A 45 -16.13 -22.02 -9.18
C ASN A 45 -15.62 -21.79 -10.61
N LEU A 46 -15.69 -20.55 -11.11
CA LEU A 46 -15.12 -20.19 -12.40
C LEU A 46 -13.61 -20.45 -12.39
N ALA A 47 -13.14 -21.33 -13.27
CA ALA A 47 -11.75 -21.74 -13.33
C ALA A 47 -11.17 -21.56 -14.74
N ALA A 48 -9.98 -20.96 -14.83
CA ALA A 48 -9.21 -20.78 -16.06
C ALA A 48 -7.85 -21.48 -15.96
N GLY A 49 -7.44 -22.12 -17.07
CA GLY A 49 -6.11 -22.71 -17.23
C GLY A 49 -5.00 -21.67 -17.45
N GLY A 50 -5.37 -20.43 -17.77
CA GLY A 50 -4.51 -19.26 -17.86
C GLY A 50 -5.16 -18.05 -17.18
N ASP A 51 -5.14 -16.91 -17.87
CA ASP A 51 -5.64 -15.64 -17.35
C ASP A 51 -7.17 -15.59 -17.31
N VAL A 52 -7.71 -14.79 -16.39
CA VAL A 52 -9.12 -14.37 -16.38
C VAL A 52 -9.16 -12.87 -16.60
N ILE A 53 -9.68 -12.44 -17.75
CA ILE A 53 -9.78 -11.03 -18.14
C ILE A 53 -11.25 -10.62 -18.16
N LEU A 54 -11.64 -9.79 -17.20
CA LEU A 54 -12.98 -9.26 -16.97
C LEU A 54 -12.98 -7.72 -16.89
N ASP A 55 -11.95 -7.09 -17.46
CA ASP A 55 -11.83 -5.64 -17.51
C ASP A 55 -13.09 -5.01 -18.12
N GLY A 56 -13.54 -3.88 -17.57
CA GLY A 56 -14.69 -3.16 -18.12
C GLY A 56 -16.05 -3.84 -17.91
N CYS A 57 -16.13 -4.94 -17.16
CA CYS A 57 -17.40 -5.51 -16.70
C CYS A 57 -18.04 -4.61 -15.63
N VAL A 58 -18.54 -3.45 -16.03
CA VAL A 58 -18.98 -2.34 -15.16
C VAL A 58 -20.16 -2.68 -14.25
N ASN A 59 -20.95 -3.70 -14.58
CA ASN A 59 -22.08 -4.15 -13.78
C ASN A 59 -21.76 -5.33 -12.87
N LEU A 60 -20.56 -5.93 -12.95
CA LEU A 60 -20.14 -7.00 -12.08
C LEU A 60 -20.03 -6.49 -10.65
N THR A 61 -20.77 -7.11 -9.72
CA THR A 61 -20.83 -6.64 -8.32
C THR A 61 -19.95 -7.45 -7.38
N ILE A 62 -19.69 -8.72 -7.70
CA ILE A 62 -18.89 -9.64 -6.89
C ILE A 62 -18.23 -10.67 -7.81
N THR A 63 -16.98 -11.06 -7.53
CA THR A 63 -16.38 -12.24 -8.18
C THR A 63 -17.04 -13.52 -7.64
N PRO A 64 -17.06 -14.64 -8.37
CA PRO A 64 -17.59 -15.88 -7.83
C PRO A 64 -16.70 -16.42 -6.71
N GLU A 65 -17.32 -17.03 -5.69
CA GLU A 65 -16.58 -17.79 -4.68
C GLU A 65 -15.76 -18.90 -5.36
N GLY A 66 -14.53 -19.08 -4.91
CA GLY A 66 -13.64 -20.12 -5.44
C GLY A 66 -13.11 -19.82 -6.84
N LEU A 67 -13.13 -18.56 -7.29
CA LEU A 67 -12.53 -18.17 -8.57
C LEU A 67 -11.08 -18.63 -8.63
N ASN A 68 -10.73 -19.34 -9.72
CA ASN A 68 -9.40 -19.91 -9.91
C ASN A 68 -8.81 -19.47 -11.25
N ALA A 69 -7.72 -18.71 -11.21
CA ALA A 69 -6.93 -18.36 -12.39
C ALA A 69 -5.52 -18.95 -12.26
N ARG A 70 -5.11 -19.78 -13.22
CA ARG A 70 -3.72 -20.28 -13.32
C ARG A 70 -2.76 -19.30 -13.99
N GLY A 71 -3.25 -18.15 -14.42
CA GLY A 71 -2.49 -16.97 -14.81
C GLY A 71 -2.85 -15.78 -13.94
N ASP A 72 -2.98 -14.61 -14.55
CA ASP A 72 -3.35 -13.35 -13.91
C ASP A 72 -4.89 -13.15 -13.91
N LEU A 73 -5.41 -12.37 -12.95
CA LEU A 73 -6.81 -11.93 -12.87
C LEU A 73 -6.90 -10.43 -13.12
N TYR A 74 -7.59 -10.05 -14.18
CA TYR A 74 -7.81 -8.66 -14.57
C TYR A 74 -9.28 -8.29 -14.35
N LEU A 75 -9.50 -7.32 -13.47
CA LEU A 75 -10.79 -6.77 -13.08
C LEU A 75 -10.72 -5.24 -13.09
N ARG A 76 -10.02 -4.66 -14.07
CA ARG A 76 -9.82 -3.20 -14.14
C ARG A 76 -11.11 -2.53 -14.59
N GLU A 77 -11.40 -1.36 -14.05
CA GLU A 77 -12.58 -0.57 -14.39
C GLU A 77 -13.93 -1.29 -14.15
N CYS A 78 -13.96 -2.32 -13.29
CA CYS A 78 -15.20 -2.93 -12.81
C CYS A 78 -15.89 -1.98 -11.80
N THR A 79 -16.53 -0.92 -12.31
CA THR A 79 -16.95 0.23 -11.50
C THR A 79 -17.97 -0.07 -10.41
N LYS A 80 -18.77 -1.14 -10.53
CA LYS A 80 -19.70 -1.61 -9.50
C LYS A 80 -19.21 -2.81 -8.69
N LEU A 81 -17.98 -3.29 -8.92
CA LEU A 81 -17.42 -4.39 -8.15
C LEU A 81 -17.28 -3.95 -6.70
N VAL A 82 -18.01 -4.62 -5.80
CA VAL A 82 -18.00 -4.32 -4.36
C VAL A 82 -17.04 -5.24 -3.61
N CYS A 83 -16.89 -6.48 -4.09
CA CYS A 83 -16.18 -7.52 -3.34
C CYS A 83 -15.45 -8.48 -4.29
N VAL A 84 -14.18 -8.75 -4.00
CA VAL A 84 -13.54 -9.98 -4.46
C VAL A 84 -13.90 -11.07 -3.45
N ALA A 85 -14.64 -12.08 -3.89
CA ALA A 85 -15.16 -13.16 -3.06
C ALA A 85 -14.03 -14.03 -2.45
N PRO A 86 -14.30 -14.68 -1.32
CA PRO A 86 -13.32 -15.53 -0.64
C PRO A 86 -12.95 -16.75 -1.49
N ASN A 87 -11.89 -17.45 -1.06
CA ASN A 87 -11.35 -18.63 -1.73
C ASN A 87 -10.86 -18.36 -3.16
N THR A 88 -10.59 -17.10 -3.49
CA THR A 88 -10.02 -16.71 -4.78
C THR A 88 -8.55 -17.15 -4.84
N THR A 89 -8.20 -17.92 -5.86
CA THR A 89 -6.85 -18.43 -6.10
C THR A 89 -6.34 -17.95 -7.44
N VAL A 90 -5.25 -17.20 -7.42
CA VAL A 90 -4.59 -16.66 -8.61
C VAL A 90 -3.10 -16.98 -8.51
N THR A 91 -2.58 -17.82 -9.40
CA THR A 91 -1.13 -18.15 -9.41
C THR A 91 -0.28 -16.99 -9.95
N GLY A 92 -0.91 -16.10 -10.70
CA GLY A 92 -0.33 -14.86 -11.20
C GLY A 92 -0.62 -13.65 -10.31
N SER A 93 -0.88 -12.52 -10.96
CA SER A 93 -1.20 -11.24 -10.32
C SER A 93 -2.69 -10.95 -10.33
N VAL A 94 -3.17 -10.20 -9.33
CA VAL A 94 -4.54 -9.67 -9.29
C VAL A 94 -4.50 -8.18 -9.58
N LEU A 95 -5.26 -7.72 -10.58
CA LEU A 95 -5.27 -6.35 -11.06
C LEU A 95 -6.70 -5.77 -11.00
N LEU A 96 -6.92 -4.86 -10.06
CA LEU A 96 -8.20 -4.25 -9.68
C LEU A 96 -8.22 -2.73 -9.94
N ASP A 97 -7.38 -2.25 -10.85
CA ASP A 97 -7.18 -0.82 -11.10
C ASP A 97 -8.52 -0.10 -11.36
N ARG A 98 -8.74 1.04 -10.69
CA ARG A 98 -9.94 1.89 -10.86
C ARG A 98 -11.26 1.16 -10.63
N CYS A 99 -11.38 0.37 -9.56
CA CYS A 99 -12.66 -0.15 -9.05
C CYS A 99 -13.19 0.72 -7.90
N PRO A 100 -13.83 1.89 -8.17
CA PRO A 100 -14.19 2.85 -7.13
C PRO A 100 -15.20 2.34 -6.11
N SER A 101 -15.99 1.32 -6.45
CA SER A 101 -16.98 0.71 -5.55
C SER A 101 -16.43 -0.47 -4.76
N LEU A 102 -15.19 -0.89 -4.99
CA LEU A 102 -14.60 -2.05 -4.31
C LEU A 102 -14.40 -1.71 -2.84
N GLN A 103 -15.10 -2.43 -1.97
CA GLN A 103 -15.06 -2.21 -0.52
C GLN A 103 -14.17 -3.21 0.20
N ARG A 104 -14.10 -4.44 -0.31
CA ARG A 104 -13.37 -5.53 0.35
C ARG A 104 -12.77 -6.54 -0.61
N ILE A 105 -11.63 -7.09 -0.21
CA ILE A 105 -11.08 -8.34 -0.75
C ILE A 105 -11.23 -9.39 0.33
N SER A 106 -12.12 -10.35 0.13
CA SER A 106 -12.43 -11.37 1.14
C SER A 106 -11.42 -12.52 1.11
N GLY A 107 -11.07 -13.00 2.30
CA GLY A 107 -10.13 -14.11 2.49
C GLY A 107 -10.82 -15.46 2.68
N PRO A 108 -10.10 -16.58 2.53
CA PRO A 108 -8.69 -16.66 2.13
C PRO A 108 -8.44 -16.21 0.69
N LEU A 109 -7.33 -15.51 0.45
CA LEU A 109 -6.87 -15.08 -0.88
C LEU A 109 -5.47 -15.64 -1.12
N SER A 110 -5.28 -16.32 -2.25
CA SER A 110 -3.97 -16.78 -2.70
C SER A 110 -3.55 -16.03 -3.95
N VAL A 111 -2.45 -15.27 -3.88
CA VAL A 111 -1.85 -14.55 -5.01
C VAL A 111 -0.41 -15.03 -5.18
N GLY A 112 -0.06 -15.55 -6.36
CA GLY A 112 1.27 -16.09 -6.60
C GLY A 112 2.31 -15.05 -7.04
N LYS A 113 1.88 -13.88 -7.51
CA LYS A 113 2.75 -12.75 -7.87
C LYS A 113 2.36 -11.48 -7.10
N SER A 114 1.70 -10.53 -7.76
CA SER A 114 1.45 -9.18 -7.22
C SER A 114 -0.04 -8.87 -7.07
N LEU A 115 -0.36 -7.89 -6.22
CA LEU A 115 -1.70 -7.35 -6.06
C LEU A 115 -1.69 -5.86 -6.40
N SER A 116 -2.48 -5.45 -7.39
CA SER A 116 -2.69 -4.05 -7.77
C SER A 116 -4.15 -3.69 -7.54
N ALA A 117 -4.43 -2.71 -6.70
CA ALA A 117 -5.75 -2.11 -6.54
C ALA A 117 -5.67 -0.56 -6.44
N PRO A 118 -4.89 0.13 -7.30
CA PRO A 118 -4.76 1.57 -7.25
C PRO A 118 -6.10 2.25 -7.52
N SER A 119 -6.33 3.34 -6.79
CA SER A 119 -7.55 4.16 -6.86
C SER A 119 -8.85 3.39 -6.60
N CYS A 120 -8.80 2.29 -5.84
CA CYS A 120 -9.99 1.68 -5.25
C CYS A 120 -10.45 2.50 -4.04
N VAL A 121 -11.03 3.67 -4.32
CA VAL A 121 -11.29 4.71 -3.31
C VAL A 121 -12.19 4.28 -2.15
N SER A 122 -13.03 3.25 -2.35
CA SER A 122 -13.91 2.70 -1.31
C SER A 122 -13.33 1.48 -0.58
N LEU A 123 -12.10 1.04 -0.90
CA LEU A 123 -11.52 -0.16 -0.31
C LEU A 123 -11.22 0.07 1.16
N MET A 124 -11.84 -0.74 2.02
CA MET A 124 -11.75 -0.65 3.47
C MET A 124 -11.15 -1.91 4.10
N GLU A 125 -11.36 -3.07 3.48
CA GLU A 125 -11.02 -4.37 4.07
C GLU A 125 -10.16 -5.23 3.14
N LEU A 126 -9.09 -5.79 3.71
CA LEU A 126 -8.20 -6.76 3.09
C LEU A 126 -8.14 -8.01 3.98
N PRO A 127 -7.81 -9.18 3.43
CA PRO A 127 -7.84 -10.42 4.20
C PRO A 127 -6.64 -10.54 5.14
N ASP A 128 -6.90 -11.02 6.37
CA ASP A 128 -5.86 -11.38 7.33
C ASP A 128 -4.92 -12.47 6.81
N GLY A 129 -3.66 -12.40 7.22
CA GLY A 129 -2.63 -13.37 6.85
C GLY A 129 -2.26 -13.36 5.37
N MET A 130 -2.65 -12.32 4.61
CA MET A 130 -2.34 -12.22 3.19
C MET A 130 -0.82 -12.18 2.96
N CYS A 131 -0.33 -13.11 2.14
CA CYS A 131 1.07 -13.17 1.73
C CYS A 131 1.15 -12.96 0.21
N VAL A 132 1.80 -11.87 -0.21
CA VAL A 132 1.98 -11.53 -1.63
C VAL A 132 3.48 -11.61 -1.95
N PRO A 133 3.94 -12.58 -2.76
CA PRO A 133 5.36 -12.74 -3.10
C PRO A 133 5.94 -11.55 -3.87
N GLY A 134 5.12 -10.87 -4.67
CA GLY A 134 5.46 -9.71 -5.46
C GLY A 134 5.22 -8.39 -4.72
N TRP A 135 4.86 -7.38 -5.50
CA TRP A 135 4.53 -6.04 -5.01
C TRP A 135 3.03 -5.92 -4.71
N VAL A 136 2.69 -4.98 -3.83
CA VAL A 136 1.33 -4.61 -3.49
C VAL A 136 1.16 -3.11 -3.75
N ASN A 137 0.23 -2.74 -4.63
CA ASN A 137 -0.12 -1.35 -4.88
C ASN A 137 -1.55 -1.09 -4.42
N LEU A 138 -1.69 -0.29 -3.37
CA LEU A 138 -2.94 0.17 -2.80
C LEU A 138 -3.04 1.70 -2.85
N SER A 139 -2.23 2.36 -3.70
CA SER A 139 -2.20 3.82 -3.82
C SER A 139 -3.60 4.39 -4.11
N GLY A 140 -3.94 5.50 -3.46
CA GLY A 140 -5.23 6.17 -3.59
C GLY A 140 -6.43 5.37 -3.06
N CYS A 141 -6.23 4.37 -2.19
CA CYS A 141 -7.33 3.73 -1.45
C CYS A 141 -7.80 4.65 -0.31
N LEU A 142 -8.58 5.67 -0.67
CA LEU A 142 -8.95 6.76 0.23
C LEU A 142 -9.77 6.34 1.46
N SER A 143 -10.40 5.17 1.45
CA SER A 143 -11.19 4.65 2.58
C SER A 143 -10.43 3.66 3.46
N LEU A 144 -9.19 3.30 3.09
CA LEU A 144 -8.40 2.30 3.81
C LEU A 144 -7.87 2.89 5.13
N GLN A 145 -8.29 2.32 6.26
CA GLN A 145 -7.95 2.84 7.59
C GLN A 145 -6.83 2.05 8.29
N THR A 146 -6.64 0.78 7.93
CA THR A 146 -5.61 -0.12 8.46
C THR A 146 -5.23 -1.17 7.42
N LEU A 147 -4.08 -1.80 7.59
CA LEU A 147 -3.73 -3.05 6.88
C LEU A 147 -4.07 -4.28 7.73
N PRO A 148 -4.23 -5.45 7.11
CA PRO A 148 -4.58 -6.67 7.83
C PRO A 148 -3.40 -7.22 8.66
N ASN A 149 -3.72 -7.95 9.71
CA ASN A 149 -2.69 -8.56 10.56
C ASN A 149 -1.97 -9.69 9.82
N GLY A 150 -0.67 -9.81 10.06
CA GLY A 150 0.15 -10.86 9.43
C GLY A 150 0.37 -10.68 7.92
N MET A 151 0.09 -9.50 7.37
CA MET A 151 0.38 -9.16 5.98
C MET A 151 1.89 -9.28 5.70
N ARG A 152 2.26 -9.94 4.60
CA ARG A 152 3.66 -10.07 4.14
C ARG A 152 3.77 -9.68 2.67
N VAL A 153 4.73 -8.81 2.36
CA VAL A 153 5.00 -8.34 0.99
C VAL A 153 6.43 -8.70 0.60
N GLY A 154 6.56 -9.56 -0.40
CA GLY A 154 7.84 -10.09 -0.87
C GLY A 154 8.64 -9.13 -1.74
N GLN A 155 8.04 -8.03 -2.19
CA GLN A 155 8.71 -6.89 -2.82
C GLN A 155 8.26 -5.58 -2.15
N SER A 156 7.75 -4.60 -2.92
CA SER A 156 7.39 -3.27 -2.42
C SER A 156 5.91 -3.13 -2.10
N LEU A 157 5.60 -2.23 -1.16
CA LEU A 157 4.24 -1.87 -0.75
C LEU A 157 4.02 -0.37 -0.99
N ASP A 158 3.04 -0.04 -1.82
CA ASP A 158 2.63 1.32 -2.12
C ASP A 158 1.28 1.65 -1.48
N LEU A 159 1.29 2.59 -0.53
CA LEU A 159 0.13 3.15 0.16
C LEU A 159 0.02 4.65 -0.09
N THR A 160 0.68 5.18 -1.13
CA THR A 160 0.64 6.59 -1.50
C THR A 160 -0.81 7.09 -1.56
N ASP A 161 -1.08 8.26 -1.00
CA ASP A 161 -2.40 8.89 -0.93
C ASP A 161 -3.50 8.09 -0.19
N CYS A 162 -3.14 7.10 0.65
CA CYS A 162 -4.08 6.48 1.60
C CYS A 162 -4.37 7.41 2.78
N SER A 163 -5.01 8.55 2.52
CA SER A 163 -5.18 9.66 3.47
C SER A 163 -5.98 9.35 4.74
N GLN A 164 -6.79 8.27 4.74
CA GLN A 164 -7.52 7.80 5.93
C GLN A 164 -6.78 6.70 6.69
N LEU A 165 -5.57 6.29 6.26
CA LEU A 165 -4.78 5.28 6.94
C LEU A 165 -4.30 5.82 8.29
N ARG A 166 -4.74 5.18 9.38
CA ARG A 166 -4.46 5.64 10.75
C ARG A 166 -3.32 4.88 11.42
N THR A 167 -3.14 3.62 11.04
CA THR A 167 -2.11 2.74 11.61
C THR A 167 -1.70 1.67 10.61
N LEU A 168 -0.51 1.12 10.84
CA LEU A 168 -0.06 -0.14 10.26
C LEU A 168 -0.24 -1.27 11.31
N PRO A 169 -0.20 -2.54 10.90
CA PRO A 169 -0.08 -3.66 11.82
C PRO A 169 1.35 -3.73 12.37
N ASP A 170 1.47 -4.27 13.59
CA ASP A 170 2.77 -4.59 14.16
C ASP A 170 3.52 -5.59 13.28
N HIS A 171 4.85 -5.48 13.27
CA HIS A 171 5.72 -6.40 12.54
C HIS A 171 5.45 -6.51 11.03
N LEU A 172 4.94 -5.44 10.40
CA LEU A 172 4.82 -5.37 8.94
C LEU A 172 6.20 -5.47 8.30
N TYR A 173 6.41 -6.52 7.52
CA TYR A 173 7.65 -6.75 6.80
C TYR A 173 7.46 -6.55 5.29
N VAL A 174 8.24 -5.62 4.73
CA VAL A 174 8.30 -5.32 3.31
C VAL A 174 9.74 -5.54 2.81
N ARG A 175 9.94 -6.48 1.87
CA ARG A 175 11.31 -6.75 1.38
C ARG A 175 11.87 -5.61 0.53
N GLY A 176 11.02 -4.88 -0.18
CA GLY A 176 11.40 -3.77 -1.06
C GLY A 176 11.32 -2.42 -0.36
N TRP A 177 10.68 -1.47 -1.04
CA TRP A 177 10.36 -0.15 -0.49
C TRP A 177 8.93 -0.09 0.05
N LEU A 178 8.70 0.78 1.02
CA LEU A 178 7.40 1.09 1.62
C LEU A 178 7.10 2.58 1.38
N SER A 179 6.07 2.90 0.59
CA SER A 179 5.57 4.27 0.45
C SER A 179 4.30 4.44 1.26
N LEU A 180 4.30 5.47 2.10
CA LEU A 180 3.19 5.98 2.89
C LEU A 180 2.96 7.46 2.55
N VAL A 181 3.44 7.91 1.39
CA VAL A 181 3.36 9.31 0.97
C VAL A 181 1.92 9.81 1.08
N ASN A 182 1.73 10.99 1.68
CA ASN A 182 0.44 11.62 1.93
C ASN A 182 -0.57 10.78 2.75
N CYS A 183 -0.11 9.84 3.58
CA CYS A 183 -0.94 9.21 4.61
C CYS A 183 -1.16 10.19 5.78
N SER A 184 -1.98 11.22 5.56
CA SER A 184 -2.08 12.40 6.43
C SER A 184 -2.70 12.14 7.81
N GLN A 185 -3.39 11.02 8.02
CA GLN A 185 -3.91 10.60 9.33
C GLN A 185 -3.01 9.62 10.10
N LEU A 186 -1.89 9.19 9.51
CA LEU A 186 -0.96 8.27 10.16
C LEU A 186 -0.24 9.01 11.28
N LYS A 187 -0.46 8.57 12.53
CA LYS A 187 0.10 9.23 13.72
C LYS A 187 1.39 8.62 14.23
N ALA A 188 1.58 7.33 14.02
CA ALA A 188 2.77 6.62 14.47
C ALA A 188 3.10 5.46 13.54
N ILE A 189 4.37 5.09 13.50
CA ILE A 189 4.82 3.83 12.95
C ILE A 189 4.89 2.79 14.09
N PRO A 190 4.16 1.66 13.99
CA PRO A 190 4.21 0.60 14.99
C PRO A 190 5.56 -0.12 15.06
N ARG A 191 5.77 -0.88 16.14
CA ARG A 191 7.02 -1.64 16.37
C ARG A 191 7.21 -2.75 15.34
N GLY A 192 8.46 -3.01 15.01
CA GLY A 192 8.85 -4.06 14.06
C GLY A 192 8.44 -3.81 12.60
N VAL A 193 7.88 -2.64 12.26
CA VAL A 193 7.71 -2.24 10.86
C VAL A 193 9.09 -2.06 10.23
N SER A 194 9.34 -2.77 9.14
CA SER A 194 10.65 -2.73 8.48
C SER A 194 10.52 -2.83 6.96
N ALA A 195 11.41 -2.10 6.27
CA ALA A 195 11.62 -2.21 4.85
C ALA A 195 13.11 -2.41 4.56
N ALA A 196 13.45 -3.33 3.63
CA ALA A 196 14.86 -3.59 3.36
C ALA A 196 15.54 -2.47 2.56
N TRP A 197 14.77 -1.64 1.85
CA TRP A 197 15.28 -0.50 1.09
C TRP A 197 14.81 0.83 1.69
N THR A 198 13.88 1.52 1.02
CA THR A 198 13.41 2.86 1.41
C THR A 198 12.08 2.79 2.15
N ILE A 199 11.93 3.60 3.19
CA ILE A 199 10.64 3.97 3.77
C ILE A 199 10.39 5.44 3.44
N ASP A 200 9.29 5.73 2.75
CA ASP A 200 8.88 7.09 2.39
C ASP A 200 7.58 7.45 3.12
N LEU A 201 7.67 8.43 4.01
CA LEU A 201 6.63 8.99 4.85
C LEU A 201 6.34 10.45 4.47
N SER A 202 6.76 10.88 3.28
CA SER A 202 6.60 12.27 2.86
C SER A 202 5.14 12.71 2.93
N GLY A 203 4.87 13.87 3.51
CA GLY A 203 3.50 14.39 3.65
C GLY A 203 2.64 13.66 4.71
N CYS A 204 3.21 12.79 5.55
CA CYS A 204 2.55 12.30 6.75
C CYS A 204 2.49 13.40 7.83
N ILE A 205 1.68 14.44 7.58
CA ILE A 205 1.65 15.66 8.40
C ILE A 205 1.23 15.44 9.85
N SER A 206 0.51 14.35 10.17
CA SER A 206 0.09 14.00 11.53
C SER A 206 1.03 13.00 12.23
N LEU A 207 2.15 12.63 11.60
CA LEU A 207 3.09 11.67 12.17
C LEU A 207 3.81 12.31 13.36
N GLU A 208 3.62 11.73 14.54
CA GLU A 208 4.16 12.22 15.82
C GLU A 208 5.31 11.35 16.33
N HIS A 209 5.27 10.03 16.04
CA HIS A 209 6.18 9.04 16.63
C HIS A 209 6.67 7.99 15.63
N LEU A 210 7.96 7.64 15.76
CA LEU A 210 8.57 6.44 15.17
C LEU A 210 8.91 5.46 16.31
N PRO A 211 9.03 4.14 16.03
CA PRO A 211 9.33 3.17 17.07
C PRO A 211 10.83 3.14 17.39
N ASP A 212 11.17 2.86 18.65
CA ASP A 212 12.55 2.84 19.15
C ASP A 212 13.44 1.80 18.45
N ASP A 213 12.84 0.74 17.90
CA ASP A 213 13.54 -0.37 17.23
C ASP A 213 13.60 -0.24 15.70
N MET A 214 13.35 0.97 15.16
CA MET A 214 13.29 1.18 13.71
C MET A 214 14.67 1.04 13.06
N ILE A 215 14.80 0.11 12.12
CA ILE A 215 15.98 -0.06 11.28
C ILE A 215 15.58 0.13 9.82
N VAL A 216 16.23 1.08 9.15
CA VAL A 216 15.97 1.37 7.73
C VAL A 216 17.14 0.92 6.87
N GLY A 217 16.86 0.01 5.93
CA GLY A 217 17.88 -0.66 5.15
C GLY A 217 18.59 0.22 4.11
N GLU A 218 17.95 1.30 3.65
CA GLU A 218 18.59 2.32 2.83
C GLU A 218 18.19 3.74 3.25
N ASN A 219 17.07 4.27 2.76
CA ASN A 219 16.69 5.67 2.95
C ASN A 219 15.42 5.79 3.79
N LEU A 220 15.38 6.79 4.66
CA LEU A 220 14.19 7.20 5.41
C LEU A 220 13.79 8.60 4.96
N ILE A 221 12.69 8.71 4.22
CA ILE A 221 12.22 9.99 3.68
C ILE A 221 11.01 10.41 4.50
N MET A 222 11.06 11.59 5.10
CA MET A 222 10.01 12.14 5.97
C MET A 222 9.70 13.58 5.61
N HIS A 223 9.86 13.95 4.35
CA HIS A 223 9.66 15.31 3.88
C HIS A 223 8.30 15.87 4.31
N GLY A 224 8.27 17.02 4.99
CA GLY A 224 7.03 17.67 5.40
C GLY A 224 6.25 16.96 6.51
N CYS A 225 6.87 16.10 7.32
CA CYS A 225 6.26 15.56 8.55
C CYS A 225 6.25 16.64 9.65
N THR A 226 5.31 17.58 9.56
CA THR A 226 5.32 18.80 10.40
C THR A 226 4.94 18.58 11.86
N SER A 227 4.27 17.46 12.21
CA SER A 227 3.94 17.10 13.60
C SER A 227 5.03 16.29 14.30
N LEU A 228 6.08 15.86 13.58
CA LEU A 228 7.14 15.03 14.13
C LEU A 228 8.06 15.90 15.00
N LYS A 229 8.10 15.62 16.31
CA LYS A 229 8.85 16.43 17.28
C LYS A 229 10.27 15.94 17.56
N SER A 230 10.47 14.62 17.46
CA SER A 230 11.73 13.97 17.80
C SER A 230 11.90 12.69 16.99
N LEU A 231 13.14 12.21 16.90
CA LEU A 231 13.47 10.88 16.40
C LEU A 231 13.79 9.97 17.59
N PRO A 232 13.54 8.66 17.48
CA PRO A 232 13.92 7.71 18.53
C PRO A 232 15.44 7.67 18.71
N GLU A 233 15.86 7.46 19.95
CA GLU A 233 17.24 7.12 20.27
C GLU A 233 17.63 5.80 19.56
N GLY A 234 18.89 5.72 19.12
CA GLY A 234 19.39 4.53 18.44
C GLY A 234 18.87 4.31 17.02
N LEU A 235 18.18 5.29 16.40
CA LEU A 235 17.71 5.18 15.02
C LEU A 235 18.89 4.94 14.04
N ILE A 236 18.79 3.87 13.23
CA ILE A 236 19.80 3.50 12.24
C ILE A 236 19.25 3.64 10.82
N VAL A 237 19.92 4.45 10.00
CA VAL A 237 19.63 4.62 8.57
C VAL A 237 20.91 4.40 7.74
N ARG A 238 20.89 3.41 6.85
CA ARG A 238 22.09 2.97 6.11
C ARG A 238 22.52 3.89 4.96
N LYS A 239 21.65 4.79 4.51
CA LYS A 239 21.96 5.80 3.50
C LYS A 239 21.44 7.16 3.97
N THR A 240 20.41 7.70 3.35
CA THR A 240 19.98 9.09 3.59
C THR A 240 18.75 9.13 4.50
N ILE A 241 18.74 10.09 5.42
CA ILE A 241 17.51 10.54 6.09
C ILE A 241 17.12 11.93 5.55
N ASP A 242 15.90 12.06 5.03
CA ASP A 242 15.38 13.33 4.52
C ASP A 242 14.28 13.84 5.45
N LEU A 243 14.61 14.83 6.27
CA LEU A 243 13.71 15.49 7.21
C LEU A 243 13.29 16.86 6.69
N SER A 244 13.53 17.18 5.42
CA SER A 244 13.29 18.52 4.91
C SER A 244 11.83 18.94 5.17
N ASN A 245 11.63 20.18 5.61
CA ASN A 245 10.35 20.76 5.99
C ASN A 245 9.63 20.05 7.18
N CYS A 246 10.35 19.29 8.01
CA CYS A 246 9.84 18.86 9.32
C CYS A 246 9.90 20.03 10.33
N SER A 247 9.06 21.04 10.13
CA SER A 247 9.10 22.29 10.92
C SER A 247 8.80 22.11 12.42
N GLY A 248 8.20 20.99 12.81
CA GLY A 248 7.94 20.65 14.22
C GLY A 248 9.10 19.92 14.92
N LEU A 249 10.15 19.54 14.18
CA LEU A 249 11.26 18.76 14.73
C LEU A 249 12.12 19.63 15.64
N GLU A 250 12.14 19.31 16.93
CA GLU A 250 12.76 20.16 17.95
C GLU A 250 14.26 19.87 18.12
N SER A 251 14.67 18.61 17.96
CA SER A 251 16.08 18.20 18.07
C SER A 251 16.37 16.90 17.35
N LEU A 252 17.65 16.69 17.01
CA LEU A 252 18.17 15.37 16.62
C LEU A 252 18.75 14.63 17.84
N PRO A 253 18.62 13.30 17.92
CA PRO A 253 19.26 12.53 18.98
C PRO A 253 20.78 12.45 18.74
N ALA A 254 21.56 12.48 19.82
CA ALA A 254 23.02 12.52 19.74
C ALA A 254 23.64 11.21 19.23
N ASP A 255 22.92 10.10 19.36
CA ASP A 255 23.30 8.76 18.93
C ASP A 255 22.71 8.36 17.57
N LEU A 256 22.17 9.33 16.80
CA LEU A 256 21.65 9.10 15.46
C LEU A 256 22.73 8.51 14.53
N LEU A 257 22.48 7.32 13.98
CA LEU A 257 23.43 6.63 13.10
C LEU A 257 22.97 6.68 11.64
N VAL A 258 23.55 7.60 10.87
CA VAL A 258 23.30 7.75 9.44
C VAL A 258 24.59 7.56 8.65
N ALA A 259 24.63 6.59 7.75
CA ALA A 259 25.82 6.29 6.95
C ALA A 259 25.94 7.17 5.69
N GLY A 260 24.84 7.73 5.19
CA GLY A 260 24.80 8.72 4.12
C GLY A 260 24.58 10.14 4.66
N ASN A 261 23.63 10.87 4.07
CA ASN A 261 23.36 12.27 4.35
C ASN A 261 22.14 12.48 5.26
N ILE A 262 22.14 13.58 6.00
CA ILE A 262 20.98 14.07 6.76
C ILE A 262 20.51 15.36 6.10
N LYS A 263 19.26 15.43 5.65
CA LYS A 263 18.71 16.66 5.07
C LYS A 263 17.75 17.33 6.03
N LEU A 264 18.03 18.59 6.39
CA LEU A 264 17.27 19.35 7.38
C LEU A 264 16.72 20.67 6.83
N LYS A 265 16.81 20.93 5.52
CA LYS A 265 16.30 22.19 4.93
C LYS A 265 14.86 22.46 5.36
N GLY A 266 14.57 23.67 5.84
CA GLY A 266 13.25 24.05 6.35
C GLY A 266 12.94 23.61 7.80
N CYS A 267 13.83 22.89 8.49
CA CYS A 267 13.72 22.58 9.92
C CYS A 267 14.26 23.74 10.77
N ASN A 268 13.72 24.95 10.59
CA ASN A 268 14.25 26.15 11.22
C ASN A 268 14.04 26.13 12.74
N GLY A 269 15.12 26.38 13.49
CA GLY A 269 15.13 26.37 14.96
C GLY A 269 15.44 25.00 15.58
N ILE A 270 15.74 23.99 14.77
CA ILE A 270 16.13 22.66 15.27
C ILE A 270 17.43 22.74 16.10
N ARG A 271 17.48 21.96 17.18
CA ARG A 271 18.70 21.75 17.98
C ARG A 271 19.48 20.55 17.45
N ILE A 272 20.75 20.75 17.14
CA ILE A 272 21.65 19.72 16.63
C ILE A 272 22.75 19.47 17.68
N PRO A 273 22.89 18.24 18.21
CA PRO A 273 23.94 17.93 19.16
C PRO A 273 25.33 18.12 18.57
N LYS A 274 26.22 18.77 19.32
CA LYS A 274 27.62 19.00 18.90
C LYS A 274 28.33 17.70 18.53
N ALA A 275 28.11 16.63 19.30
CA ALA A 275 28.68 15.31 19.02
C ALA A 275 28.26 14.76 17.63
N LEU A 276 27.04 15.05 17.18
CA LEU A 276 26.57 14.65 15.86
C LEU A 276 27.28 15.44 14.75
N ILE A 277 27.48 16.75 14.96
CA ILE A 277 28.22 17.62 14.04
C ILE A 277 29.69 17.19 13.94
N GLU A 278 30.34 16.87 15.07
CA GLU A 278 31.73 16.40 15.11
C GLU A 278 31.91 15.07 14.38
N ASN A 279 30.89 14.19 14.41
CA ASN A 279 30.93 12.89 13.75
C ASN A 279 30.60 12.94 12.25
N MET A 280 29.62 13.77 11.84
CA MET A 280 29.07 13.73 10.48
C MET A 280 28.61 15.06 9.91
N GLY A 281 29.09 16.18 10.45
CA GLY A 281 28.62 17.52 10.10
C GLY A 281 28.78 17.92 8.63
N ASP A 282 29.70 17.29 7.90
CA ASP A 282 29.90 17.45 6.45
C ASP A 282 28.79 16.80 5.60
N ARG A 283 28.06 15.84 6.19
CA ARG A 283 26.95 15.11 5.58
C ARG A 283 25.57 15.65 5.97
N ILE A 284 25.53 16.73 6.76
CA ILE A 284 24.29 17.40 7.15
C ILE A 284 24.03 18.58 6.20
N GLU A 285 22.91 18.52 5.47
CA GLU A 285 22.35 19.69 4.79
C GLU A 285 21.55 20.50 5.82
N TYR A 286 22.19 21.48 6.45
CA TYR A 286 21.62 22.32 7.50
C TYR A 286 20.43 23.17 7.03
N PRO A 287 19.49 23.52 7.94
CA PRO A 287 18.51 24.58 7.70
C PRO A 287 19.18 25.97 7.81
N ASP A 288 18.43 27.01 7.46
CA ASP A 288 18.92 28.40 7.54
C ASP A 288 19.17 28.85 8.99
N ILE A 289 18.39 28.31 9.95
CA ILE A 289 18.46 28.64 11.37
C ILE A 289 18.48 27.33 12.18
N TYR A 290 19.52 27.14 12.99
CA TYR A 290 19.64 26.01 13.92
C TYR A 290 20.46 26.40 15.16
N GLU A 291 20.33 25.62 16.22
CA GLU A 291 21.10 25.77 17.46
C GLU A 291 22.01 24.55 17.66
N ILE A 292 23.26 24.77 18.08
CA ILE A 292 24.17 23.69 18.47
C ILE A 292 24.08 23.49 19.98
N VAL A 293 23.94 22.25 20.45
CA VAL A 293 23.80 21.91 21.88
C VAL A 293 24.80 20.87 22.35
N ASP A 294 25.37 21.05 23.55
CA ASP A 294 26.32 20.14 24.19
C ASP A 294 25.58 19.05 24.99
N GLN A 295 24.83 18.16 24.32
CA GLN A 295 23.98 17.06 24.89
C GLN A 295 22.98 17.48 25.99
N GLN A 296 21.70 17.13 25.80
CA GLN A 296 20.71 17.22 26.88
C GLN A 296 21.02 16.17 27.95
N SER A 297 21.21 16.61 29.20
CA SER A 297 20.91 15.77 30.36
C SER A 297 19.48 15.23 30.22
N PRO A 298 19.22 13.94 30.46
CA PRO A 298 17.85 13.45 30.49
C PRO A 298 17.09 14.17 31.61
N ASN A 299 15.97 14.81 31.27
CA ASN A 299 14.96 15.23 32.24
C ASN A 299 14.13 14.03 32.67
#